data_AF-A0A925VNF5-F1
#
_entry.id   AF-A0A925VNF5-F1
#
_cell.length_a   1.000
_cell.length_b   1.000
_cell.length_c   1.000
_cell.angle_alpha   90.00
_cell.angle_beta   90.00
_cell.angle_gamma   90.00
#
_symmetry.space_group_name_H-M   'P 1'
#
loop_
_entity.id
_entity.type
_entity.pdbx_description
1 polymer ?
#
loop_
_entity_poly.entity_id
_entity_poly.type
_entity_poly.pdbx_seq_one_letter_code
_entity_poly.pdbx_strand_id
1 'polypeptide(L)' 'MALYDENTGVLAGVITDDQLRFLRQHLEEESAGDDDYYINLATVELLQANGADAELLGVLRQALVARGEADLRWARK' A
#
# COMPACT_ATOMS: atom_id res chain seq x y z
N MET A 1 -8.60 6.84 -5.34
CA MET A 1 -8.23 6.82 -3.91
C MET A 1 -6.76 7.17 -3.78
N ALA A 2 -6.30 7.71 -2.66
CA ALA A 2 -4.89 8.07 -2.48
C ALA A 2 -4.27 7.30 -1.31
N LEU A 3 -3.00 6.89 -1.47
CA LEU A 3 -2.15 6.33 -0.43
C LEU A 3 -1.23 7.41 0.13
N TYR A 4 -1.14 7.48 1.45
CA TYR A 4 -0.25 8.38 2.17
C TYR A 4 0.63 7.56 3.09
N ASP A 5 1.88 7.98 3.23
CA ASP A 5 2.70 7.53 4.35
C ASP A 5 2.11 8.13 5.64
N GLU A 6 1.70 7.27 6.57
CA GLU A 6 0.99 7.67 7.79
C GLU A 6 1.85 8.52 8.71
N ASN A 7 3.15 8.22 8.76
CA ASN A 7 4.10 8.91 9.63
C ASN A 7 4.42 10.33 9.16
N THR A 8 4.35 10.59 7.85
CA THR A 8 4.76 11.86 7.24
C THR A 8 3.62 12.64 6.59
N GLY A 9 2.49 11.99 6.32
CA GLY A 9 1.36 12.54 5.55
C GLY A 9 1.67 12.78 4.07
N VAL A 10 2.82 12.32 3.57
CA VAL A 10 3.24 12.52 2.18
C VAL A 10 2.45 11.57 1.27
N LEU A 11 1.95 12.11 0.15
CA LEU A 11 1.29 11.32 -0.88
C LEU A 11 2.26 10.33 -1.52
N ALA A 12 2.02 9.03 -1.33
CA ALA A 12 2.74 7.97 -2.01
C ALA A 12 2.24 7.78 -3.45
N GLY A 13 0.94 7.94 -3.67
CA GLY A 13 0.34 7.81 -5.00
C GLY A 13 -1.18 7.68 -4.98
N VAL A 14 -1.75 7.47 -6.17
CA VAL A 14 -3.18 7.22 -6.36
C VAL A 14 -3.35 5.76 -6.74
N ILE A 15 -4.36 5.11 -6.14
CA ILE A 15 -4.74 3.74 -6.47
C ILE A 15 -6.22 3.65 -6.84
N THR A 16 -6.56 2.62 -7.60
CA THR A 16 -7.93 2.25 -7.98
C THR A 16 -8.62 1.45 -6.87
N ASP A 17 -9.95 1.33 -6.94
CA ASP A 17 -10.70 0.49 -6.00
C ASP A 17 -10.33 -1.00 -6.12
N ASP A 18 -10.00 -1.48 -7.32
CA ASP A 18 -9.58 -2.87 -7.53
C ASP A 18 -8.17 -3.14 -6.98
N GLN A 19 -7.28 -2.16 -7.06
CA GLN A 19 -5.96 -2.25 -6.39
C GLN A 19 -6.11 -2.29 -4.87
N LEU A 20 -7.00 -1.50 -4.26
CA LEU A 20 -7.26 -1.63 -2.82
C LEU A 20 -7.90 -2.98 -2.47
N ARG A 21 -8.85 -3.45 -3.28
CA ARG A 21 -9.47 -4.76 -3.08
C ARG A 21 -8.41 -5.86 -3.10
N PHE A 22 -7.45 -5.77 -4.02
CA PHE A 22 -6.30 -6.67 -4.08
C PHE A 22 -5.47 -6.61 -2.80
N LEU A 23 -5.11 -5.41 -2.32
CA LEU A 23 -4.39 -5.26 -1.04
C LEU A 23 -5.14 -5.94 0.12
N ARG A 24 -6.45 -5.69 0.26
CA ARG A 24 -7.29 -6.32 1.29
C ARG A 24 -7.41 -7.84 1.20
N GLN A 25 -7.26 -8.40 0.00
CA GLN A 25 -7.28 -9.85 -0.20
C GLN A 25 -5.96 -10.52 0.17
N HIS A 26 -4.86 -9.77 0.14
CA HIS A 26 -3.51 -10.30 0.29
C HIS A 26 -2.80 -9.84 1.57
N LEU A 27 -3.35 -8.85 2.28
CA LEU A 27 -2.83 -8.31 3.52
C LEU A 27 -3.84 -8.52 4.66
N GLU A 28 -3.32 -8.80 5.85
CA GLU A 28 -4.14 -8.92 7.05
C GLU A 28 -4.50 -7.52 7.58
N GLU A 29 -5.79 -7.30 7.88
CA GLU A 29 -6.25 -6.12 8.63
C GLU A 29 -6.03 -6.40 10.13
N GLU A 30 -5.35 -5.50 10.85
CA GLU A 30 -5.12 -5.66 12.29
C GLU A 30 -6.41 -5.47 13.10
N SER A 31 -7.28 -4.57 12.65
CA SER A 31 -8.57 -4.29 13.28
C SER A 31 -9.67 -3.98 12.27
N ALA A 32 -10.92 -4.24 12.68
CA ALA A 32 -12.08 -3.93 11.86
C ALA A 32 -12.25 -2.41 11.75
N GLY A 33 -11.89 -1.85 10.59
CA GLY A 33 -11.99 -0.43 10.31
C GLY A 33 -10.66 0.27 10.08
N ASP A 34 -9.54 -0.44 10.21
CA ASP A 34 -8.22 0.11 9.88
C ASP A 34 -8.17 0.51 8.41
N ASP A 35 -7.60 1.69 8.19
CA ASP A 35 -7.39 2.29 6.89
C ASP A 35 -5.93 2.34 6.47
N ASP A 36 -5.07 1.58 7.13
CA ASP A 36 -3.64 1.48 6.86
C ASP A 36 -3.07 0.05 6.87
N TYR A 37 -1.88 -0.11 6.27
CA TYR A 37 -1.09 -1.34 6.32
C TYR A 37 0.39 -1.01 6.50
N TYR A 38 1.07 -1.78 7.34
CA TYR A 38 2.53 -1.85 7.33
C TYR A 38 3.03 -2.61 6.09
N ILE A 39 3.85 -1.96 5.28
CA ILE A 39 4.40 -2.50 4.03
C ILE A 39 5.92 -2.43 4.07
N ASN A 40 6.59 -3.51 3.68
CA ASN A 40 8.04 -3.53 3.43
C ASN A 40 8.37 -4.17 2.07
N LEU A 41 9.66 -4.21 1.72
CA LEU A 41 10.10 -4.77 0.43
C LEU A 41 9.66 -6.23 0.22
N ALA A 42 9.66 -7.07 1.28
CA ALA A 42 9.21 -8.45 1.18
C ALA A 42 7.70 -8.55 0.91
N THR A 43 6.89 -7.66 1.51
CA THR A 43 5.47 -7.53 1.19
C THR A 43 5.27 -7.16 -0.29
N VAL A 44 6.06 -6.24 -0.83
CA VAL A 44 5.99 -5.86 -2.25
C VAL A 44 6.34 -7.04 -3.17
N GLU A 45 7.35 -7.84 -2.83
CA GLU A 45 7.71 -9.05 -3.57
C GLU A 45 6.61 -10.11 -3.51
N LEU A 46 5.99 -10.32 -2.34
CA LEU A 46 4.83 -11.20 -2.16
C LEU A 46 3.67 -10.75 -3.05
N LEU A 47 3.32 -9.46 -3.04
CA LEU A 47 2.24 -8.91 -3.85
C LEU A 47 2.53 -9.09 -5.35
N GLN A 48 3.78 -8.87 -5.79
CA GLN A 48 4.19 -9.11 -7.17
C GLN A 48 4.02 -10.59 -7.55
N ALA A 49 4.45 -11.51 -6.70
CA ALA A 49 4.31 -12.95 -6.94
C ALA A 49 2.83 -13.38 -7.03
N ASN A 50 1.94 -12.68 -6.34
CA ASN A 50 0.49 -12.88 -6.39
C ASN A 50 -0.22 -12.15 -7.55
N GLY A 51 0.53 -11.50 -8.45
CA GLY A 51 -0.04 -10.86 -9.64
C GLY A 51 -0.56 -9.45 -9.39
N ALA A 52 0.00 -8.72 -8.41
CA ALA A 52 -0.30 -7.32 -8.22
C ALA A 52 -0.08 -6.51 -9.50
N ASP A 53 -0.94 -5.52 -9.70
CA ASP A 53 -0.85 -4.58 -10.80
C ASP A 53 0.48 -3.79 -10.77
N ALA A 54 1.05 -3.53 -11.94
CA ALA A 54 2.37 -2.90 -12.06
C ALA A 54 2.39 -1.44 -11.57
N GLU A 55 1.29 -0.70 -11.75
CA GLU A 55 1.16 0.67 -11.26
C GLU A 55 1.09 0.68 -9.73
N LEU A 56 0.33 -0.25 -9.14
CA LEU A 56 0.30 -0.44 -7.67
C LEU A 56 1.70 -0.72 -7.12
N LEU A 57 2.43 -1.68 -7.71
CA LEU A 57 3.80 -1.99 -7.30
C LEU A 57 4.74 -0.79 -7.44
N GLY A 58 4.52 0.06 -8.45
CA GLY A 58 5.23 1.33 -8.61
C GLY A 58 5.00 2.27 -7.44
N VAL A 59 3.74 2.50 -7.07
CA VAL A 59 3.36 3.36 -5.92
C VAL A 59 3.97 2.85 -4.63
N LEU A 60 3.83 1.54 -4.34
CA LEU A 60 4.38 0.94 -3.12
C LEU A 60 5.90 1.10 -3.07
N ARG A 61 6.61 0.76 -4.15
CA ARG A 61 8.08 0.92 -4.19
C ARG A 61 8.53 2.35 -3.99
N GLN A 62 7.81 3.32 -4.54
CA GLN A 62 8.12 4.74 -4.33
C GLN A 62 7.98 5.13 -2.85
N ALA A 63 6.93 4.65 -2.18
CA ALA A 63 6.75 4.92 -0.75
C ALA A 63 7.89 4.35 0.11
N LEU A 64 8.48 3.23 -0.30
CA LEU A 64 9.54 2.55 0.44
C LEU A 64 10.95 3.11 0.20
N VAL A 65 11.17 4.01 -0.77
CA VAL A 65 12.53 4.44 -1.18
C VAL A 65 13.38 4.95 -0.01
N ALA A 66 12.76 5.65 0.95
CA ALA A 66 13.51 6.30 2.03
C ALA A 66 13.98 5.32 3.13
N ARG A 67 13.19 4.28 3.43
CA ARG A 67 13.37 3.45 4.63
C ARG A 67 13.28 1.94 4.39
N GLY A 68 12.81 1.50 3.21
CA GLY A 68 12.53 0.10 2.89
C GLY A 68 11.21 -0.42 3.48
N GLU A 69 10.54 0.39 4.29
CA GLU A 69 9.26 0.11 4.95
C GLU A 69 8.46 1.40 5.14
N ALA A 70 7.14 1.29 5.22
CA ALA A 70 6.22 2.39 5.52
C ALA A 70 4.86 1.86 6.01
N ASP A 71 4.21 2.63 6.90
CA ASP A 71 2.79 2.49 7.21
C ASP A 71 2.01 3.31 6.18
N LEU A 72 1.18 2.66 5.38
CA LEU A 72 0.46 3.29 4.26
C LEU A 72 -1.03 3.34 4.54
N ARG A 73 -1.56 4.55 4.73
CA ARG A 73 -2.98 4.80 4.91
C ARG A 73 -3.66 5.17 3.59
N TRP A 74 -4.83 4.59 3.32
CA TRP A 74 -5.67 4.97 2.18
C TRP A 74 -6.77 5.96 2.59
N ALA A 75 -7.05 6.92 1.71
CA ALA A 75 -8.16 7.84 1.88
C ALA A 75 -8.99 7.99 0.59
N ARG A 76 -10.31 8.03 0.74
CA ARG A 76 -11.22 8.54 -0.29
C ARG A 76 -11.15 10.07 -0.25
N LYS A 77 -10.89 10.69 -1.40
CA LYS A 77 -11.06 12.14 -1.57
C LYS A 77 -12.54 12.49 -1.69
#